data_AF-A0AAD2F9J3-F1
#
_entry.id   AF-A0AAD2F9J3-F1
#
_cell.length_a   1.000
_cell.length_b   1.000
_cell.length_c   1.000
_cell.angle_alpha   90.00
_cell.angle_beta   90.00
_cell.angle_gamma   90.00
#
_symmetry.space_group_name_H-M   'P 1'
#
loop_
_entity.id
_entity.type
_entity.pdbx_description
1 polymer ?
#
loop_
_entity_poly.entity_id
_entity_poly.type
_entity_poly.pdbx_seq_one_letter_code
_entity_poly.pdbx_strand_id
1 'polypeptide(L)'
;MSQNLISFQLSATDVTAIDGALKTLEEKLVGLIGLSTEQRSKLMKMGHKSEAFCREAVELLSNNPGVLPANFNLQEMRRDLTGFDTLRPRVARVDKLLERMRDSQLAMGSDLMSAALEGYTYLKVAGKGEGLEGARRALSTRFSRRPRKKAEETAQ
;
A
#
# COMPACT_ATOMS: atom_id res chain seq x y z
N MET A 1 22.98 14.66 -16.40
CA MET A 1 22.92 14.98 -14.96
C MET A 1 22.35 13.77 -14.28
N SER A 2 23.18 13.01 -13.58
CA SER A 2 22.75 11.83 -12.83
C SER A 2 21.82 12.27 -11.71
N GLN A 3 20.58 11.79 -11.72
CA GLN A 3 19.60 12.07 -10.67
C GLN A 3 19.99 11.31 -9.39
N ASN A 4 19.91 11.97 -8.23
CA ASN A 4 20.05 11.36 -6.90
C ASN A 4 19.10 12.09 -5.93
N LEU A 5 17.90 11.56 -5.77
CA LEU A 5 16.83 12.10 -4.93
C LEU A 5 16.96 11.66 -3.48
N ILE A 6 17.51 10.47 -3.21
CA ILE A 6 17.70 9.96 -1.85
C ILE A 6 18.89 9.00 -1.76
N SER A 7 19.66 9.13 -0.68
CA SER A 7 20.71 8.18 -0.29
C SER A 7 20.32 7.56 1.04
N PHE A 8 19.62 6.42 0.98
CA PHE A 8 19.07 5.72 2.14
C PHE A 8 19.58 4.29 2.18
N GLN A 9 20.07 3.87 3.35
CA GLN A 9 20.55 2.51 3.58
C GLN A 9 20.14 2.08 5.00
N LEU A 10 19.56 0.89 5.11
CA LEU A 10 19.26 0.27 6.39
C LEU A 10 20.47 -0.56 6.84
N SER A 11 20.83 -0.45 8.13
CA SER A 11 21.80 -1.36 8.72
C SER A 11 21.18 -2.75 8.91
N ALA A 12 21.99 -3.81 8.97
CA ALA A 12 21.49 -5.16 9.23
C ALA A 12 20.76 -5.25 10.58
N THR A 13 21.23 -4.50 11.59
CA THR A 13 20.59 -4.37 12.90
C THR A 13 19.20 -3.74 12.78
N ASP A 14 19.04 -2.66 12.00
CA ASP A 14 17.75 -2.00 11.82
C ASP A 14 16.77 -2.89 11.06
N VAL A 15 17.22 -3.61 10.02
CA VAL A 15 16.36 -4.58 9.30
C VAL A 15 15.82 -5.62 10.27
N THR A 16 16.69 -6.19 11.11
CA THR A 16 16.30 -7.22 12.09
C THR A 16 15.30 -6.66 13.11
N ALA A 17 15.52 -5.43 13.58
CA ALA A 17 14.62 -4.75 14.52
C ALA A 17 13.25 -4.46 13.88
N ILE A 18 13.22 -4.05 12.61
CA ILE A 18 11.99 -3.83 11.85
C ILE A 18 11.22 -5.14 11.69
N ASP A 19 11.87 -6.22 11.27
CA ASP A 19 11.22 -7.52 11.11
C ASP A 19 10.65 -8.05 12.42
N GLY A 20 11.38 -7.88 13.54
CA GLY A 20 10.88 -8.20 14.88
C GLY A 20 9.66 -7.36 15.29
N ALA A 21 9.65 -6.08 14.95
CA ALA A 21 8.51 -5.19 15.20
C ALA A 21 7.28 -5.57 14.36
N LEU A 22 7.48 -5.91 13.08
CA LEU A 22 6.41 -6.39 12.20
C LEU A 22 5.80 -7.70 12.73
N LYS A 23 6.64 -8.66 13.11
CA LYS A 23 6.19 -9.91 13.74
C LYS A 23 5.36 -9.64 15.00
N THR A 24 5.81 -8.71 15.84
CA THR A 24 5.05 -8.32 17.04
C THR A 24 3.67 -7.75 16.67
N LEU A 25 3.58 -6.92 15.62
CA LEU A 25 2.30 -6.39 15.15
C LEU A 25 1.38 -7.51 14.65
N GLU A 26 1.90 -8.46 13.87
CA GLU A 26 1.15 -9.61 13.37
C GLU A 26 0.60 -10.47 14.52
N GLU A 27 1.41 -10.76 15.53
CA GLU A 27 1.00 -11.54 16.71
C GLU A 27 -0.08 -10.83 17.54
N LYS A 28 0.03 -9.50 17.72
CA LYS A 28 -0.94 -8.73 18.53
C LYS A 28 -2.22 -8.38 17.77
N LEU A 29 -2.22 -8.49 16.45
CA LEU A 29 -3.34 -8.15 15.58
C LEU A 29 -3.95 -9.38 14.88
N VAL A 30 -3.73 -10.58 15.41
CA VAL A 30 -4.24 -11.85 14.86
C VAL A 30 -5.77 -11.89 14.68
N GLY A 31 -6.51 -11.10 15.47
CA GLY A 31 -7.98 -11.00 15.36
C GLY A 31 -8.49 -10.10 14.23
N LEU A 32 -7.61 -9.42 13.49
CA LEU A 32 -8.02 -8.61 12.35
C LEU A 32 -8.43 -9.48 11.16
N ILE A 33 -9.38 -8.99 10.37
CA ILE A 33 -9.89 -9.69 9.19
C ILE A 33 -9.40 -9.04 7.89
N GLY A 34 -9.17 -9.86 6.87
CA GLY A 34 -8.95 -9.43 5.50
C GLY A 34 -10.24 -9.50 4.69
N LEU A 35 -10.66 -8.38 4.11
CA LEU A 35 -11.84 -8.33 3.23
C LEU A 35 -11.43 -8.40 1.75
N SER A 36 -12.07 -9.27 0.99
CA SER A 36 -11.98 -9.32 -0.47
C SER A 36 -12.60 -8.08 -1.13
N THR A 37 -12.27 -7.82 -2.39
CA THR A 37 -12.84 -6.71 -3.16
C THR A 37 -14.37 -6.77 -3.21
N GLU A 38 -14.94 -7.97 -3.38
CA GLU A 38 -16.38 -8.21 -3.42
C GLU A 38 -17.06 -8.01 -2.07
N GLN A 39 -16.39 -8.40 -0.97
CA GLN A 39 -16.90 -8.13 0.38
C GLN A 39 -16.93 -6.62 0.64
N ARG A 40 -15.85 -5.91 0.31
CA ARG A 40 -15.74 -4.44 0.49
C ARG A 40 -16.81 -3.66 -0.28
N SER A 41 -17.18 -4.11 -1.48
CA SER A 41 -18.18 -3.40 -2.29
C SER A 41 -19.57 -3.45 -1.66
N LYS A 42 -19.94 -4.59 -1.06
CA LYS A 42 -21.24 -4.86 -0.44
C LYS A 42 -21.45 -4.23 0.94
N LEU A 43 -20.37 -3.86 1.65
CA LEU A 43 -20.47 -3.27 2.98
C LEU A 43 -21.00 -1.83 2.94
N MET A 44 -21.84 -1.50 3.93
CA MET A 44 -22.21 -0.13 4.22
C MET A 44 -21.00 0.60 4.80
N LYS A 45 -20.60 1.69 4.14
CA LYS A 45 -19.34 2.38 4.42
C LYS A 45 -19.58 3.51 5.41
N MET A 46 -18.71 3.57 6.42
CA MET A 46 -18.70 4.67 7.37
C MET A 46 -17.63 5.69 6.94
N GLY A 47 -18.05 6.78 6.31
CA GLY A 47 -17.25 8.00 6.16
C GLY A 47 -17.40 8.93 7.36
N HIS A 48 -16.78 10.12 7.28
CA HIS A 48 -16.76 11.08 8.40
C HIS A 48 -18.15 11.48 8.94
N LYS A 49 -19.12 11.76 8.06
CA LYS A 49 -20.48 12.15 8.48
C LYS A 49 -21.23 11.01 9.17
N SER A 50 -21.14 9.80 8.62
CA SER A 50 -21.73 8.60 9.22
C SER A 50 -21.05 8.19 10.52
N GLU A 51 -19.75 8.46 10.69
CA GLU A 51 -19.06 8.20 11.95
C GLU A 51 -19.63 9.05 13.09
N ALA A 52 -19.85 10.35 12.85
CA ALA A 52 -20.49 11.22 13.83
C ALA A 52 -21.89 10.72 14.20
N PHE A 53 -22.69 10.34 13.20
CA PHE A 53 -24.01 9.72 13.41
C PHE A 53 -23.92 8.44 14.25
N CYS A 54 -22.99 7.53 13.95
CA CYS A 54 -22.83 6.28 14.69
C CYS A 54 -22.48 6.53 16.17
N ARG A 55 -21.62 7.51 16.46
CA ARG A 55 -21.25 7.87 17.84
C ARG A 55 -22.44 8.40 18.63
N GLU A 56 -23.18 9.33 18.04
CA GLU A 56 -24.38 9.91 18.65
C GLU A 56 -25.46 8.83 18.83
N ALA A 57 -25.64 7.95 17.85
CA ALA A 57 -26.56 6.84 17.95
C ALA A 57 -26.18 5.87 19.08
N VAL A 58 -24.88 5.53 19.23
CA VAL A 58 -24.43 4.71 20.37
C VAL A 58 -24.82 5.39 21.67
N GLU A 59 -24.53 6.68 21.85
CA GLU A 59 -24.84 7.42 23.08
C GLU A 59 -26.35 7.49 23.37
N LEU A 60 -27.16 7.81 22.37
CA LEU A 60 -28.60 7.93 22.53
C LEU A 60 -29.24 6.59 22.90
N LEU A 61 -28.90 5.52 22.18
CA LEU A 61 -29.40 4.17 22.41
C LEU A 61 -28.92 3.61 23.76
N SER A 62 -27.73 4.03 24.18
CA SER A 62 -27.14 3.73 25.47
C SER A 62 -27.91 4.29 26.65
N ASN A 63 -28.40 5.53 26.50
CA ASN A 63 -29.17 6.21 27.53
C ASN A 63 -30.65 5.81 27.51
N ASN A 64 -31.13 5.22 26.40
CA ASN A 64 -32.52 4.84 26.20
C ASN A 64 -32.66 3.37 25.78
N PRO A 65 -32.17 2.39 26.56
CA PRO A 65 -32.22 0.99 26.14
C PRO A 65 -33.65 0.45 25.96
N GLY A 66 -34.66 1.07 26.60
CA GLY A 66 -36.06 0.67 26.50
C GLY A 66 -36.72 0.89 25.13
N VAL A 67 -36.13 1.69 24.23
CA VAL A 67 -36.64 1.84 22.85
C VAL A 67 -36.19 0.73 21.91
N LEU A 68 -35.24 -0.11 22.36
CA LEU A 68 -34.64 -1.16 21.54
C LEU A 68 -35.45 -2.46 21.65
N PRO A 69 -35.64 -3.18 20.54
CA PRO A 69 -36.21 -4.52 20.59
C PRO A 69 -35.23 -5.49 21.29
N ALA A 70 -35.77 -6.57 21.87
CA ALA A 70 -34.99 -7.53 22.67
C ALA A 70 -33.86 -8.24 21.89
N ASN A 71 -33.94 -8.28 20.56
CA ASN A 71 -32.94 -8.89 19.69
C ASN A 71 -31.81 -7.93 19.27
N PHE A 72 -31.87 -6.65 19.65
CA PHE A 72 -30.82 -5.68 19.31
C PHE A 72 -29.63 -5.80 20.26
N ASN A 73 -28.44 -6.01 19.72
CA ASN A 73 -27.22 -6.16 20.50
C ASN A 73 -26.49 -4.82 20.69
N LEU A 74 -26.98 -4.01 21.63
CA LEU A 74 -26.36 -2.72 21.99
C LEU A 74 -24.94 -2.89 22.53
N GLN A 75 -24.67 -4.00 23.22
CA GLN A 75 -23.33 -4.27 23.76
C GLN A 75 -22.31 -4.46 22.63
N GLU A 76 -22.67 -5.17 21.57
CA GLU A 76 -21.79 -5.36 20.41
C GLU A 76 -21.54 -4.04 19.68
N MET A 77 -22.57 -3.23 19.45
CA MET A 77 -22.41 -1.92 18.82
C MET A 77 -21.40 -1.02 19.59
N ARG A 78 -21.42 -1.07 20.93
CA ARG A 78 -20.44 -0.36 21.77
C ARG A 78 -19.03 -0.95 21.67
N ARG A 79 -18.92 -2.29 21.63
CA ARG A 79 -17.63 -2.98 21.46
C ARG A 79 -17.00 -2.61 20.12
N ASP A 80 -17.79 -2.59 19.05
CA ASP A 80 -17.33 -2.20 17.71
C ASP A 80 -16.84 -0.76 17.67
N LEU A 81 -17.58 0.19 18.27
CA LEU A 81 -17.14 1.58 18.33
C LEU A 81 -15.81 1.72 19.09
N THR A 82 -15.67 1.01 20.21
CA THR A 82 -14.43 1.00 21.01
C THR A 82 -13.26 0.39 20.24
N GLY A 83 -13.49 -0.71 19.51
CA GLY A 83 -12.50 -1.34 18.65
C GLY A 83 -12.08 -0.44 17.50
N PHE A 84 -13.04 0.22 16.85
CA PHE A 84 -12.79 1.22 15.81
C PHE A 84 -11.90 2.35 16.32
N ASP A 85 -12.23 2.93 17.48
CA ASP A 85 -11.45 4.00 18.10
C ASP A 85 -10.04 3.58 18.50
N THR A 86 -9.90 2.33 18.95
CA THR A 86 -8.60 1.75 19.26
C THR A 86 -7.75 1.63 18.00
N LEU A 87 -8.30 1.14 16.89
CA LEU A 87 -7.53 0.95 15.65
C LEU A 87 -7.20 2.24 14.92
N ARG A 88 -8.10 3.23 14.92
CA ARG A 88 -7.98 4.48 14.14
C ARG A 88 -6.60 5.16 14.24
N PRO A 89 -6.03 5.46 15.42
CA PRO A 89 -4.71 6.09 15.50
C PRO A 89 -3.56 5.17 15.08
N ARG A 90 -3.70 3.84 15.19
CA ARG A 90 -2.67 2.89 14.74
C ARG A 90 -2.64 2.83 13.21
N VAL A 91 -3.80 2.74 12.58
CA VAL A 91 -3.94 2.79 11.11
C VAL A 91 -3.28 4.08 10.57
N ALA A 92 -3.62 5.24 11.13
CA ALA A 92 -3.03 6.51 10.69
C ALA A 92 -1.49 6.55 10.81
N ARG A 93 -0.92 5.96 11.86
CA ARG A 93 0.55 5.89 12.04
C ARG A 93 1.21 4.95 11.02
N VAL A 94 0.60 3.79 10.78
CA VAL A 94 1.10 2.80 9.82
C VAL A 94 0.99 3.34 8.39
N ASP A 95 -0.13 3.98 8.04
CA ASP A 95 -0.34 4.58 6.72
C ASP A 95 0.72 5.63 6.41
N LYS A 96 1.00 6.55 7.36
CA LYS A 96 2.05 7.56 7.19
C LYS A 96 3.44 6.95 7.03
N LEU A 97 3.75 5.87 7.75
CA LEU A 97 5.02 5.17 7.60
C LEU A 97 5.11 4.50 6.21
N LEU A 98 4.05 3.83 5.80
CA LEU A 98 3.96 3.16 4.50
C LEU A 98 4.07 4.14 3.33
N GLU A 99 3.44 5.32 3.43
CA GLU A 99 3.57 6.41 2.45
C GLU A 99 5.04 6.82 2.29
N ARG A 100 5.73 7.13 3.39
CA ARG A 100 7.16 7.49 3.35
C ARG A 100 8.03 6.37 2.77
N MET A 101 7.74 5.12 3.08
CA MET A 101 8.45 3.97 2.50
C MET A 101 8.23 3.89 0.99
N ARG A 102 6.98 4.07 0.51
CA ARG A 102 6.64 4.08 -0.91
C ARG A 102 7.29 5.24 -1.66
N ASP A 103 7.27 6.43 -1.09
CA ASP A 103 7.91 7.61 -1.69
C ASP A 103 9.42 7.41 -1.81
N SER A 104 10.06 6.84 -0.77
CA SER A 104 11.48 6.52 -0.80
C SER A 104 11.80 5.45 -1.85
N GLN A 105 10.97 4.42 -1.98
CA GLN A 105 11.11 3.40 -3.04
C GLN A 105 10.96 4.01 -4.43
N LEU A 106 10.01 4.93 -4.63
CA LEU A 106 9.82 5.63 -5.90
C LEU A 106 11.04 6.50 -6.24
N ALA A 107 11.55 7.26 -5.27
CA ALA A 107 12.73 8.10 -5.43
C ALA A 107 13.97 7.28 -5.81
N MET A 108 14.28 6.22 -5.05
CA MET A 108 15.38 5.30 -5.37
C MET A 108 15.21 4.63 -6.73
N GLY A 109 13.97 4.24 -7.08
CA GLY A 109 13.65 3.68 -8.39
C GLY A 109 13.93 4.66 -9.53
N SER A 110 13.62 5.95 -9.33
CA SER A 110 13.92 7.02 -10.29
C SER A 110 15.43 7.23 -10.45
N ASP A 111 16.18 7.23 -9.35
CA ASP A 111 17.64 7.37 -9.36
C ASP A 111 18.30 6.21 -10.11
N LEU A 112 17.93 4.97 -9.76
CA LEU A 112 18.40 3.75 -10.44
C LEU A 112 18.09 3.80 -11.94
N MET A 113 16.87 4.21 -12.28
CA MET A 113 16.40 4.28 -13.65
C MET A 113 17.18 5.31 -14.48
N SER A 114 17.38 6.50 -13.92
CA SER A 114 18.14 7.58 -14.56
C SER A 114 19.59 7.18 -14.78
N ALA A 115 20.25 6.63 -13.75
CA ALA A 115 21.63 6.16 -13.84
C ALA A 115 21.78 5.01 -14.84
N ALA A 116 20.85 4.05 -14.87
CA ALA A 116 20.87 2.93 -15.82
C ALA A 116 20.70 3.39 -17.27
N LEU A 117 19.85 4.38 -17.54
CA LEU A 117 19.72 4.97 -18.88
C LEU A 117 21.01 5.66 -19.31
N GLU A 118 21.61 6.46 -18.43
CA GLU A 118 22.88 7.13 -18.71
C GLU A 118 23.99 6.10 -18.99
N GLY A 119 24.12 5.08 -18.14
CA GLY A 119 25.03 3.94 -18.36
C GLY A 119 24.79 3.24 -19.70
N TYR A 120 23.53 3.02 -20.09
CA TYR A 120 23.20 2.44 -21.39
C TYR A 120 23.59 3.35 -22.57
N THR A 121 23.51 4.69 -22.41
CA THR A 121 24.02 5.61 -23.44
C THR A 121 25.54 5.52 -23.59
N TYR A 122 26.29 5.43 -22.50
CA TYR A 122 27.74 5.20 -22.57
C TYR A 122 28.06 3.86 -23.24
N LEU A 123 27.33 2.80 -22.90
CA LEU A 123 27.48 1.48 -23.52
C LEU A 123 27.25 1.51 -25.05
N LYS A 124 26.32 2.34 -25.53
CA LYS A 124 26.07 2.52 -26.97
C LYS A 124 27.20 3.22 -27.72
N VAL A 125 27.91 4.13 -27.05
CA VAL A 125 28.96 4.97 -27.64
C VAL A 125 30.32 4.30 -27.51
N ALA A 126 30.69 3.91 -26.29
CA ALA A 126 32.01 3.39 -25.95
C ALA A 126 32.10 1.86 -25.98
N GLY A 127 30.99 1.12 -25.88
CA GLY A 127 31.00 -0.35 -25.85
C GLY A 127 31.19 -1.02 -27.21
N LYS A 128 31.30 -0.26 -28.31
CA LYS A 128 31.55 -0.79 -29.65
C LYS A 128 33.01 -1.22 -29.75
N GLY A 129 33.24 -2.51 -29.95
CA GLY A 129 34.59 -3.10 -30.04
C GLY A 129 35.11 -3.73 -28.75
N GLU A 130 34.46 -3.50 -27.62
CA GLU A 130 34.81 -4.04 -26.29
C GLU A 130 34.19 -5.43 -26.00
N GLY A 131 33.60 -6.09 -27.01
CA GLY A 131 32.89 -7.37 -26.81
C GLY A 131 31.55 -7.28 -26.05
N LEU A 132 31.09 -6.08 -25.68
CA LEU A 132 29.87 -5.84 -24.88
C LEU A 132 28.56 -5.84 -25.68
N GLU A 133 28.59 -6.23 -26.96
CA GLU A 133 27.42 -6.23 -27.84
C GLU A 133 26.28 -7.13 -27.34
N GLY A 134 26.62 -8.27 -26.71
CA GLY A 134 25.63 -9.16 -26.08
C GLY A 134 24.91 -8.49 -24.92
N ALA A 135 25.64 -7.83 -24.03
CA ALA A 135 25.09 -7.08 -22.90
C ALA A 135 24.23 -5.89 -23.37
N ARG A 136 24.69 -5.17 -24.40
CA ARG A 136 23.91 -4.07 -25.02
C ARG A 136 22.60 -4.58 -25.61
N ARG A 137 22.62 -5.71 -26.31
CA ARG A 137 21.41 -6.35 -26.86
C ARG A 137 20.44 -6.76 -25.75
N ALA A 138 20.94 -7.36 -24.67
CA ALA A 138 20.11 -7.75 -23.52
C ALA A 138 19.37 -6.55 -22.92
N LEU A 139 20.06 -5.43 -22.67
CA LEU A 139 19.44 -4.19 -22.17
C LEU A 139 18.48 -3.55 -23.19
N SER A 140 18.74 -3.71 -24.49
CA SER A 140 17.92 -3.12 -25.55
C SER A 140 16.50 -3.70 -25.65
N THR A 141 16.28 -4.92 -25.13
CA THR A 141 14.97 -5.61 -25.10
C THR A 141 13.88 -4.78 -24.41
N ARG A 142 14.27 -3.90 -23.47
CA ARG A 142 13.36 -2.94 -22.85
C ARG A 142 12.67 -2.01 -23.87
N PHE A 143 13.39 -1.62 -24.92
CA PHE A 143 12.90 -0.66 -25.91
C PHE A 143 12.17 -1.33 -27.07
N SER A 144 12.21 -2.67 -27.18
CA SER A 144 11.40 -3.39 -28.16
C SER A 144 9.92 -3.30 -27.80
N ARG A 145 9.15 -2.69 -28.69
CA ARG A 145 7.73 -2.43 -28.52
C ARG A 145 6.95 -3.74 -28.69
N ARG A 146 6.09 -4.08 -27.73
CA ARG A 146 5.11 -5.18 -27.91
C ARG A 146 4.08 -4.73 -28.95
N PRO A 147 3.79 -5.50 -30.02
CA PRO A 147 2.71 -5.15 -30.94
C PRO A 147 1.40 -5.12 -30.17
N ARG A 148 0.67 -4.00 -30.31
CA ARG A 148 -0.64 -3.83 -29.70
C ARG A 148 -1.58 -4.84 -30.37
N LYS A 149 -2.06 -5.84 -29.61
CA LYS A 149 -3.09 -6.75 -30.10
C LYS A 149 -4.29 -5.88 -30.50
N LYS A 150 -4.60 -5.81 -31.80
CA LYS A 150 -5.86 -5.25 -32.29
C LYS A 150 -6.94 -6.09 -31.60
N ALA A 151 -7.75 -5.48 -30.75
CA ALA A 151 -8.95 -6.13 -30.27
C ALA A 151 -9.81 -6.38 -31.52
N GLU A 152 -10.01 -7.64 -31.88
CA GLU A 152 -11.06 -8.02 -32.80
C GLU A 152 -12.38 -7.59 -32.16
N GLU A 153 -13.01 -6.60 -32.77
CA GLU A 153 -14.45 -6.38 -32.68
C GLU A 153 -15.13 -7.68 -33.10
N THR A 154 -15.49 -8.52 -32.14
CA THR A 154 -16.56 -9.48 -32.36
C THR A 154 -17.86 -8.70 -32.39
N ALA A 155 -18.27 -8.35 -33.61
CA ALA A 155 -19.61 -7.90 -33.92
C ALA A 155 -20.59 -9.08 -33.79
N GLN A 156 -21.78 -8.74 -33.29
CA GLN A 156 -23.06 -9.48 -33.27
C GLN A 156 -23.26 -10.57 -32.22
#